data_AF-A0A7Y4TK11-F1
#
_entry.id   AF-A0A7Y4TK11-F1
#
_cell.length_a   1.000
_cell.length_b   1.000
_cell.length_c   1.000
_cell.angle_alpha   90.00
_cell.angle_beta   90.00
_cell.angle_gamma   90.00
#
_symmetry.space_group_name_H-M   'P 1'
#
loop_
_entity.id
_entity.type
_entity.pdbx_description
1 polymer ?
#
loop_
_entity_poly.entity_id
_entity_poly.type
_entity_poly.pdbx_seq_one_letter_code
_entity_poly.pdbx_strand_id
1 'polypeptide(L)'
;MADDLKIKRFSLGNWLSRETEFPSIANRLLDEPASGLSAWSRTTSGMIVLLLFLQAATGILLAFHYVPAVGSAYTTVAFIELAVRDGSWIRSLHYHSSVLLPIVLAAHLLQMIARKAYATNRTAWIFGLAMLVLVLAAAATGFALPWDARAVNGVNIASSLAANTPIMGETLSAWLINGTRISTLTLSRFYGLHAGIVPMLILLSVIAREFIFGKAEDGRDHDKMTAWAKQQFVRNAIAIGLVFLFLSFFSAFYPAPFGPQLADTATYLPRPGPQFLWLFEMQKYTDGPIAAMLAVGFPGLIIGGLIALPLFLKNKAGSLRVATAAVFLAGFGIVGALTAFAIYQDKSDSRISEQLAKQEFDEAEFRGSSFEPQIQHVEPAPAKLEPSSESSDVSIQAVSFESPPSVPASYATNCAKCHGANGEGTKKFPELVGLTTREEDQLTPELILQIINDPKSVGRSTQMPAYRNKLSELEKQQIVSWIRSLSPQPNSEKQSPVQTARVEKE
;
A
#
# COMPACT_ATOMS: atom_id res chain seq x y z
N MET A 1 26.87 -69.13 14.17
CA MET A 1 27.16 -68.17 13.09
C MET A 1 25.83 -67.83 12.39
N ALA A 2 24.93 -67.18 13.12
CA ALA A 2 23.60 -66.77 12.64
C ALA A 2 23.00 -65.80 13.66
N ASP A 3 23.73 -64.72 13.95
CA ASP A 3 23.14 -63.57 14.63
C ASP A 3 23.92 -62.35 14.12
N ASP A 4 23.20 -61.24 13.94
CA ASP A 4 23.72 -59.90 13.68
C ASP A 4 23.75 -59.33 12.25
N LEU A 5 22.67 -59.54 11.49
CA LEU A 5 22.29 -58.60 10.41
C LEU A 5 20.89 -58.04 10.64
N LYS A 6 20.71 -57.29 11.74
CA LYS A 6 19.60 -56.34 11.85
C LYS A 6 19.88 -55.17 10.91
N ILE A 7 19.36 -55.26 9.69
CA ILE A 7 19.29 -54.12 8.77
C ILE A 7 18.59 -52.98 9.52
N LYS A 8 19.36 -51.97 9.97
CA LYS A 8 18.81 -50.74 10.56
C LYS A 8 17.95 -50.09 9.50
N ARG A 9 16.63 -50.29 9.59
CA ARG A 9 15.65 -49.63 8.74
C ARG A 9 15.91 -48.14 8.81
N PHE A 10 16.23 -47.51 7.67
CA PHE A 10 16.46 -46.08 7.58
C PHE A 10 15.19 -45.37 8.07
N SER A 11 15.23 -44.87 9.30
CA SER A 11 14.18 -44.04 9.86
C SER A 11 14.53 -42.61 9.50
N LEU A 12 13.78 -42.03 8.56
CA LEU A 12 13.94 -40.64 8.16
C LEU A 12 13.91 -39.71 9.39
N GLY A 13 13.12 -40.04 10.41
CA GLY A 13 13.08 -39.31 11.67
C GLY A 13 14.38 -39.38 12.48
N ASN A 14 15.04 -40.54 12.53
CA ASN A 14 16.31 -40.71 13.24
C ASN A 14 17.49 -40.11 12.47
N TRP A 15 17.40 -40.08 11.13
CA TRP A 15 18.38 -39.42 10.28
C TRP A 15 18.23 -37.90 10.36
N LEU A 16 17.01 -37.35 10.24
CA LEU A 16 16.75 -35.92 10.43
C LEU A 16 17.16 -35.46 11.83
N SER A 17 16.84 -36.20 12.89
CA SER A 17 17.22 -35.82 14.25
C SER A 17 18.73 -35.85 14.50
N ARG A 18 19.48 -36.63 13.71
CA ARG A 18 20.95 -36.72 13.79
C ARG A 18 21.63 -35.59 13.01
N GLU A 19 21.10 -35.27 11.84
CA GLU A 19 21.72 -34.32 10.91
C GLU A 19 21.14 -32.89 11.04
N THR A 20 20.03 -32.72 11.79
CA THR A 20 19.37 -31.41 11.97
C THR A 20 18.89 -31.19 13.40
N GLU A 21 18.91 -29.93 13.84
CA GLU A 21 18.33 -29.43 15.11
C GLU A 21 16.78 -29.40 15.09
N PHE A 22 16.13 -30.15 14.20
CA PHE A 22 14.66 -30.15 14.10
C PHE A 22 13.94 -30.48 15.43
N PRO A 23 14.40 -31.46 16.23
CA PRO A 23 13.78 -31.77 17.51
C PRO A 23 13.93 -30.64 18.54
N SER A 24 15.07 -29.94 18.57
CA SER A 24 15.31 -28.81 19.46
C SER A 24 14.51 -27.58 19.03
N ILE A 25 14.35 -27.35 17.71
CA ILE A 25 13.48 -26.31 17.15
C ILE A 25 12.01 -26.59 17.48
N ALA A 26 11.55 -27.84 17.31
CA ALA A 26 10.19 -28.24 17.65
C ALA A 26 9.88 -28.00 19.13
N ASN A 27 10.82 -28.30 20.04
CA ASN A 27 10.65 -28.05 21.48
C ASN A 27 10.65 -26.56 21.86
N ARG A 28 11.23 -25.67 21.05
CA ARG A 28 11.18 -24.20 21.23
C ARG A 28 9.86 -23.59 20.76
N LEU A 29 9.22 -24.21 19.78
CA LEU A 29 7.92 -23.79 19.23
C LEU A 29 6.73 -24.17 20.13
N LEU A 30 6.97 -25.01 21.13
CA LEU A 30 5.95 -25.60 21.98
C LEU A 30 5.76 -24.79 23.27
N ASP A 31 4.53 -24.31 23.44
CA ASP A 31 4.03 -23.68 24.66
C ASP A 31 4.08 -24.62 25.87
N GLU A 32 3.99 -24.06 27.08
CA GLU A 32 3.84 -24.86 28.30
C GLU A 32 2.61 -25.79 28.23
N PRO A 33 2.71 -27.05 28.71
CA PRO A 33 1.63 -28.01 28.69
C PRO A 33 0.38 -27.48 29.40
N ALA A 34 -0.73 -27.51 28.67
CA ALA A 34 -2.06 -27.12 29.15
C ALA A 34 -3.06 -28.25 28.89
N SER A 35 -4.09 -28.35 29.73
CA SER A 35 -5.12 -29.41 29.67
C SER A 35 -6.53 -28.83 29.52
N GLY A 36 -7.46 -29.67 29.04
CA GLY A 36 -8.86 -29.29 28.84
C GLY A 36 -9.04 -28.11 27.87
N LEU A 37 -9.95 -27.19 28.19
CA LEU A 37 -10.25 -26.00 27.38
C LEU A 37 -9.05 -25.05 27.23
N SER A 38 -8.15 -25.01 28.22
CA SER A 38 -6.97 -24.14 28.17
C SER A 38 -5.97 -24.55 27.08
N ALA A 39 -5.94 -25.83 26.69
CA ALA A 39 -5.12 -26.33 25.59
C ALA A 39 -5.57 -25.78 24.22
N TRP A 40 -6.89 -25.59 24.04
CA TRP A 40 -7.44 -25.00 22.82
C TRP A 40 -7.10 -23.51 22.70
N SER A 41 -7.00 -22.78 23.81
CA SER A 41 -6.53 -21.38 23.77
C SER A 41 -5.11 -21.24 23.21
N ARG A 42 -4.31 -22.32 23.23
CA ARG A 42 -2.94 -22.37 22.70
C ARG A 42 -2.88 -22.52 21.17
N THR A 43 -4.02 -22.65 20.47
CA THR A 43 -4.01 -22.78 19.01
C THR A 43 -3.96 -21.45 18.26
N THR A 44 -4.08 -20.33 18.98
CA THR A 44 -4.04 -18.97 18.40
C THR A 44 -2.74 -18.68 17.64
N SER A 45 -1.60 -19.20 18.10
CA SER A 45 -0.32 -19.07 17.38
C SER A 45 -0.34 -19.83 16.04
N GLY A 46 -0.87 -21.06 16.02
CA GLY A 46 -1.04 -21.84 14.80
C GLY A 46 -1.96 -21.17 13.79
N MET A 47 -3.04 -20.53 14.26
CA MET A 47 -3.93 -19.73 13.41
C MET A 47 -3.20 -18.51 12.81
N ILE A 48 -2.36 -17.81 13.57
CA ILE A 48 -1.56 -16.69 13.05
C ILE A 48 -0.61 -17.18 11.95
N VAL A 49 0.09 -18.30 12.17
CA VAL A 49 0.99 -18.88 11.17
C VAL A 49 0.25 -19.24 9.88
N LEU A 50 -0.93 -19.86 9.98
CA LEU A 50 -1.79 -20.12 8.82
C LEU A 50 -2.14 -18.83 8.09
N LEU A 51 -2.61 -17.81 8.80
CA LEU A 51 -3.07 -16.56 8.18
C LEU A 51 -1.91 -15.81 7.51
N LEU A 52 -0.73 -15.80 8.12
CA LEU A 52 0.49 -15.25 7.51
C LEU A 52 0.91 -16.05 6.26
N PHE A 53 0.81 -17.37 6.31
CA PHE A 53 1.06 -18.22 5.14
C PHE A 53 0.06 -17.92 4.01
N LEU A 54 -1.24 -17.80 4.32
CA LEU A 54 -2.27 -17.45 3.35
C LEU A 54 -1.98 -16.08 2.74
N GLN A 55 -1.64 -15.07 3.54
CA GLN A 55 -1.25 -13.74 3.06
C GLN A 55 -0.07 -13.81 2.08
N ALA A 56 1.00 -14.52 2.43
CA ALA A 56 2.17 -14.67 1.57
C ALA A 56 1.84 -15.43 0.28
N ALA A 57 1.18 -16.59 0.37
CA ALA A 57 0.87 -17.43 -0.77
C ALA A 57 -0.07 -16.73 -1.76
N THR A 58 -1.19 -16.19 -1.26
CA THR A 58 -2.15 -15.46 -2.12
C THR A 58 -1.57 -14.15 -2.64
N GLY A 59 -0.79 -13.43 -1.83
CA GLY A 59 -0.12 -12.20 -2.25
C GLY A 59 0.88 -12.42 -3.40
N ILE A 60 1.67 -13.50 -3.33
CA ILE A 60 2.57 -13.90 -4.43
C ILE A 60 1.79 -14.23 -5.70
N LEU A 61 0.69 -14.97 -5.60
CA LEU A 61 -0.17 -15.30 -6.75
C LEU A 61 -0.78 -14.06 -7.41
N LEU A 62 -1.21 -13.08 -6.61
CA LEU A 62 -1.73 -11.80 -7.09
C LEU A 62 -0.63 -10.96 -7.74
N ALA A 63 0.59 -10.96 -7.18
CA ALA A 63 1.72 -10.19 -7.69
C ALA A 63 2.13 -10.59 -9.11
N PHE A 64 1.93 -11.85 -9.52
CA PHE A 64 2.20 -12.28 -10.91
C PHE A 64 1.33 -11.58 -11.96
N HIS A 65 0.19 -11.02 -11.55
CA HIS A 65 -0.81 -10.44 -12.47
C HIS A 65 -0.97 -8.93 -12.29
N TYR A 66 -0.29 -8.32 -11.31
CA TYR A 66 -0.50 -6.94 -10.91
C TYR A 66 0.57 -5.99 -11.46
N VAL A 67 0.16 -4.83 -11.98
CA VAL A 67 1.07 -3.77 -12.44
C VAL A 67 0.91 -2.52 -11.55
N PRO A 68 1.95 -2.11 -10.79
CA PRO A 68 1.88 -1.01 -9.83
C PRO A 68 1.99 0.38 -10.51
N ALA A 69 1.08 0.69 -11.44
CA ALA A 69 1.05 1.98 -12.15
C ALA A 69 -0.37 2.55 -12.23
N VAL A 70 -0.55 3.87 -12.03
CA VAL A 70 -1.88 4.51 -11.96
C VAL A 70 -2.75 4.22 -13.19
N GLY A 71 -2.15 4.13 -14.38
CA GLY A 71 -2.87 3.84 -15.62
C GLY A 71 -3.25 2.37 -15.83
N SER A 72 -2.72 1.45 -15.03
CA SER A 72 -2.87 0.00 -15.27
C SER A 72 -3.31 -0.79 -14.04
N ALA A 73 -3.10 -0.29 -12.82
CA ALA A 73 -3.36 -1.01 -11.58
C ALA A 73 -4.81 -1.48 -11.47
N TYR A 74 -5.77 -0.56 -11.65
CA TYR A 74 -7.19 -0.89 -11.68
C TYR A 74 -7.51 -1.97 -12.72
N THR A 75 -7.05 -1.79 -13.96
CA THR A 75 -7.28 -2.73 -15.07
C THR A 75 -6.70 -4.11 -14.79
N THR A 76 -5.51 -4.19 -14.18
CA THR A 76 -4.90 -5.48 -13.83
C THR A 76 -5.60 -6.17 -12.66
N VAL A 77 -6.16 -5.42 -11.70
CA VAL A 77 -7.01 -6.01 -10.65
C VAL A 77 -8.36 -6.44 -11.19
N ALA A 78 -8.96 -5.67 -12.11
CA ALA A 78 -10.15 -6.09 -12.87
C ALA A 78 -9.88 -7.38 -13.67
N PHE A 79 -8.69 -7.52 -14.28
CA PHE A 79 -8.27 -8.75 -14.94
C PHE A 79 -8.19 -9.94 -13.97
N ILE A 80 -7.61 -9.74 -12.77
CA ILE A 80 -7.60 -10.75 -11.71
C ILE A 80 -9.02 -11.15 -11.30
N GLU A 81 -9.92 -10.18 -11.15
CA GLU A 81 -11.31 -10.44 -10.76
C GLU A 81 -12.11 -11.20 -11.82
N LEU A 82 -12.00 -10.78 -13.08
CA LEU A 82 -12.92 -11.20 -14.14
C LEU A 82 -12.37 -12.27 -15.09
N ALA A 83 -11.05 -12.35 -15.27
CA ALA A 83 -10.44 -13.17 -16.32
C ALA A 83 -9.52 -14.28 -15.79
N VAL A 84 -8.85 -14.07 -14.66
CA VAL A 84 -7.99 -15.10 -14.06
C VAL A 84 -8.86 -16.19 -13.42
N ARG A 85 -8.61 -17.46 -13.77
CA ARG A 85 -9.32 -18.59 -13.15
C ARG A 85 -9.12 -18.58 -11.64
N ASP A 86 -10.23 -18.58 -10.90
CA ASP A 86 -10.28 -18.47 -9.43
C ASP A 86 -9.62 -17.19 -8.88
N GLY A 87 -9.34 -16.19 -9.71
CA GLY A 87 -8.64 -14.96 -9.32
C GLY A 87 -9.41 -14.12 -8.31
N SER A 88 -10.72 -13.93 -8.52
CA SER A 88 -11.60 -13.27 -7.54
C SER A 88 -11.64 -14.00 -6.19
N TRP A 89 -11.64 -15.34 -6.19
CA TRP A 89 -11.60 -16.13 -4.96
C TRP A 89 -10.26 -15.98 -4.24
N ILE A 90 -9.13 -16.01 -4.97
CA ILE A 90 -7.79 -15.79 -4.40
C ILE A 90 -7.67 -14.38 -3.80
N ARG A 91 -8.17 -13.34 -4.50
CA ARG A 91 -8.17 -11.96 -3.97
C ARG A 91 -9.06 -11.85 -2.74
N SER A 92 -10.21 -12.52 -2.75
CA SER A 92 -11.12 -12.57 -1.60
C SER A 92 -10.49 -13.25 -0.40
N LEU A 93 -9.80 -14.37 -0.61
CA LEU A 93 -9.05 -15.06 0.43
C LEU A 93 -7.93 -14.19 1.01
N HIS A 94 -7.20 -13.46 0.15
CA HIS A 94 -6.19 -12.49 0.57
C HIS A 94 -6.80 -11.34 1.40
N TYR A 95 -7.92 -10.77 0.96
CA TYR A 95 -8.60 -9.70 1.68
C TYR A 95 -9.14 -10.17 3.04
N HIS A 96 -9.91 -11.26 3.08
CA HIS A 96 -10.56 -11.71 4.33
C HIS A 96 -9.56 -12.25 5.34
N SER A 97 -8.49 -12.92 4.90
CA SER A 97 -7.42 -13.32 5.82
C SER A 97 -6.69 -12.10 6.40
N SER A 98 -6.57 -10.99 5.67
CA SER A 98 -5.99 -9.73 6.19
C SER A 98 -6.90 -9.08 7.25
N VAL A 99 -8.22 -9.22 7.12
CA VAL A 99 -9.20 -8.72 8.11
C VAL A 99 -9.18 -9.58 9.37
N LEU A 100 -9.07 -10.91 9.23
CA LEU A 100 -9.09 -11.84 10.36
C LEU A 100 -7.78 -11.84 11.16
N LEU A 101 -6.63 -11.65 10.49
CA LEU A 101 -5.31 -11.71 11.11
C LEU A 101 -5.12 -10.80 12.35
N PRO A 102 -5.43 -9.49 12.32
CA PRO A 102 -5.29 -8.63 13.49
C PRO A 102 -6.24 -9.04 14.64
N ILE A 103 -7.41 -9.61 14.33
CA ILE A 103 -8.37 -10.10 15.33
C ILE A 103 -7.79 -11.33 16.06
N VAL A 104 -7.27 -12.31 15.31
CA VAL A 104 -6.64 -13.51 15.90
C VAL A 104 -5.38 -13.14 16.68
N LEU A 105 -4.60 -12.17 16.19
CA LEU A 105 -3.44 -11.67 16.90
C LEU A 105 -3.80 -10.95 18.20
N ALA A 106 -4.88 -10.16 18.21
CA ALA A 106 -5.42 -9.56 19.43
C ALA A 106 -5.88 -10.64 20.43
N ALA A 107 -6.56 -11.69 19.95
CA ALA A 107 -6.95 -12.82 20.79
C ALA A 107 -5.73 -13.56 21.36
N HIS A 108 -4.65 -13.71 20.58
CA HIS A 108 -3.39 -14.27 21.05
C HIS A 108 -2.76 -13.42 22.17
N LEU A 109 -2.69 -12.09 22.00
CA LEU A 109 -2.19 -11.17 23.03
C LEU A 109 -3.05 -11.22 24.31
N LEU A 110 -4.37 -11.25 24.19
CA LEU A 110 -5.27 -11.39 25.34
C LEU A 110 -5.02 -12.71 26.09
N GLN A 111 -4.79 -13.79 25.35
CA GLN A 111 -4.46 -15.09 25.91
C GLN A 111 -3.08 -15.11 26.61
N MET A 112 -2.10 -14.33 26.11
CA MET A 112 -0.85 -14.08 26.83
C MET A 112 -1.07 -13.29 28.13
N ILE A 113 -1.97 -12.30 28.15
CA ILE A 113 -2.37 -11.57 29.37
C ILE A 113 -3.00 -12.52 30.39
N ALA A 114 -3.95 -13.36 29.95
CA ALA A 114 -4.66 -14.29 30.82
C ALA A 114 -3.69 -15.24 31.57
N ARG A 115 -2.62 -15.65 30.89
CA ARG A 115 -1.59 -16.56 31.43
C ARG A 115 -0.38 -15.85 32.06
N LYS A 116 -0.39 -14.51 32.14
CA LYS A 116 0.74 -13.69 32.61
C LYS A 116 2.03 -13.85 31.79
N ALA A 117 1.94 -14.41 30.58
CA ALA A 117 3.07 -14.64 29.69
C ALA A 117 3.73 -13.33 29.24
N TYR A 118 2.99 -12.22 29.23
CA TYR A 118 3.53 -10.90 28.92
C TYR A 118 4.61 -10.42 29.91
N ALA A 119 4.58 -10.90 31.16
CA ALA A 119 5.52 -10.52 32.20
C ALA A 119 6.73 -11.48 32.28
N THR A 120 6.49 -12.78 32.09
CA THR A 120 7.52 -13.84 32.11
C THR A 120 8.28 -13.94 30.79
N ASN A 121 7.60 -13.77 29.66
CA ASN A 121 8.17 -13.80 28.31
C ASN A 121 8.00 -12.43 27.61
N ARG A 122 8.74 -11.44 28.11
CA ARG A 122 8.66 -10.05 27.65
C ARG A 122 9.06 -9.87 26.18
N THR A 123 10.01 -10.68 25.71
CA THR A 123 10.42 -10.65 24.30
C THR A 123 9.24 -11.07 23.41
N ALA A 124 8.60 -12.20 23.69
CA ALA A 124 7.42 -12.63 22.94
C ALA A 124 6.28 -11.60 22.98
N TRP A 125 6.11 -10.89 24.10
CA TRP A 125 5.13 -9.79 24.22
C TRP A 125 5.44 -8.62 23.30
N ILE A 126 6.67 -8.12 23.30
CA ILE A 126 7.10 -7.01 22.44
C ILE A 126 6.99 -7.40 20.96
N PHE A 127 7.44 -8.61 20.60
CA PHE A 127 7.30 -9.12 19.23
C PHE A 127 5.84 -9.29 18.82
N GLY A 128 4.95 -9.70 19.73
CA GLY A 128 3.51 -9.78 19.48
C GLY A 128 2.87 -8.40 19.22
N LEU A 129 3.25 -7.39 20.00
CA LEU A 129 2.80 -6.00 19.79
C LEU A 129 3.38 -5.41 18.51
N ALA A 130 4.66 -5.64 18.22
CA ALA A 130 5.30 -5.23 16.97
C ALA A 130 4.64 -5.92 15.76
N MET A 131 4.27 -7.19 15.89
CA MET A 131 3.48 -7.89 14.88
C MET A 131 2.14 -7.25 14.60
N LEU A 132 1.45 -6.79 15.64
CA LEU A 132 0.16 -6.12 15.47
C LEU A 132 0.31 -4.84 14.64
N VAL A 133 1.35 -4.06 14.91
CA VAL A 133 1.67 -2.86 14.12
C VAL A 133 2.03 -3.21 12.68
N LEU A 134 2.88 -4.22 12.47
CA LEU A 134 3.32 -4.62 11.12
C LEU A 134 2.18 -5.20 10.28
N VAL A 135 1.28 -6.00 10.88
CA VAL A 135 0.08 -6.52 10.19
C VAL A 135 -0.87 -5.39 9.80
N LEU A 136 -1.09 -4.42 10.69
CA LEU A 136 -1.92 -3.25 10.36
C LEU A 136 -1.28 -2.38 9.28
N ALA A 137 0.06 -2.23 9.31
CA ALA A 137 0.79 -1.54 8.24
C ALA A 137 0.66 -2.28 6.89
N ALA A 138 0.77 -3.61 6.88
CA ALA A 138 0.56 -4.42 5.67
C ALA A 138 -0.85 -4.26 5.12
N ALA A 139 -1.86 -4.27 5.99
CA ALA A 139 -3.26 -4.07 5.61
C ALA A 139 -3.50 -2.66 5.04
N ALA A 140 -2.85 -1.63 5.60
CA ALA A 140 -2.96 -0.25 5.12
C ALA A 140 -2.30 -0.05 3.75
N THR A 141 -1.10 -0.62 3.56
CA THR A 141 -0.39 -0.49 2.28
C THR A 141 -1.03 -1.34 1.17
N GLY A 142 -1.58 -2.51 1.51
CA GLY A 142 -2.31 -3.38 0.58
C GLY A 142 -3.64 -2.78 0.13
N PHE A 143 -4.32 -2.04 1.00
CA PHE A 143 -5.57 -1.34 0.68
C PHE A 143 -5.42 -0.34 -0.48
N ALA A 144 -4.21 0.22 -0.68
CA ALA A 144 -3.95 1.17 -1.76
C ALA A 144 -3.87 0.51 -3.15
N LEU A 145 -3.54 -0.78 -3.23
CA LEU A 145 -3.12 -1.42 -4.49
C LEU A 145 -4.21 -1.60 -5.55
N PRO A 146 -5.49 -1.87 -5.22
CA PRO A 146 -6.54 -1.95 -6.24
C PRO A 146 -6.70 -0.69 -7.08
N TRP A 147 -6.29 0.47 -6.51
CA TRP A 147 -6.37 1.78 -7.15
C TRP A 147 -7.76 2.12 -7.70
N ASP A 148 -8.81 1.59 -7.06
CA ASP A 148 -10.20 1.96 -7.25
C ASP A 148 -10.52 3.27 -6.50
N ALA A 149 -11.73 3.79 -6.71
CA ALA A 149 -12.23 4.99 -6.02
C ALA A 149 -12.08 4.91 -4.49
N ARG A 150 -12.30 3.71 -3.93
CA ARG A 150 -12.17 3.41 -2.51
C ARG A 150 -10.73 3.54 -2.02
N ALA A 151 -9.79 2.89 -2.70
CA ALA A 151 -8.38 2.90 -2.39
C ALA A 151 -7.82 4.32 -2.48
N VAL A 152 -8.07 5.03 -3.58
CA VAL A 152 -7.56 6.40 -3.77
C VAL A 152 -8.07 7.36 -2.71
N ASN A 153 -9.35 7.30 -2.35
CA ASN A 153 -9.85 8.12 -1.26
C ASN A 153 -9.15 7.79 0.07
N GLY A 154 -8.93 6.51 0.36
CA GLY A 154 -8.17 6.10 1.54
C GLY A 154 -6.72 6.58 1.52
N VAL A 155 -6.04 6.54 0.36
CA VAL A 155 -4.67 7.07 0.20
C VAL A 155 -4.64 8.58 0.42
N ASN A 156 -5.64 9.33 -0.07
CA ASN A 156 -5.74 10.78 0.17
C ASN A 156 -5.92 11.09 1.67
N ILE A 157 -6.77 10.32 2.37
CA ILE A 157 -6.95 10.46 3.83
C ILE A 157 -5.65 10.13 4.56
N ALA A 158 -5.02 9.00 4.26
CA ALA A 158 -3.76 8.58 4.88
C ALA A 158 -2.64 9.59 4.63
N SER A 159 -2.58 10.15 3.42
CA SER A 159 -1.66 11.22 3.01
C SER A 159 -1.88 12.49 3.82
N SER A 160 -3.13 12.90 4.00
CA SER A 160 -3.48 14.05 4.84
C SER A 160 -3.10 13.82 6.30
N LEU A 161 -3.35 12.64 6.84
CA LEU A 161 -2.94 12.27 8.20
C LEU A 161 -1.42 12.29 8.37
N ALA A 162 -0.68 11.72 7.41
CA ALA A 162 0.77 11.74 7.41
C ALA A 162 1.31 13.18 7.40
N ALA A 163 0.82 14.02 6.50
CA ALA A 163 1.23 15.42 6.41
C ALA A 163 0.94 16.22 7.69
N ASN A 164 -0.18 15.94 8.36
CA ASN A 164 -0.59 16.61 9.59
C ASN A 164 0.03 16.01 10.87
N THR A 165 0.86 14.96 10.76
CA THR A 165 1.51 14.34 11.92
C THR A 165 2.62 15.25 12.46
N PRO A 166 2.63 15.60 13.76
CA PRO A 166 3.68 16.45 14.33
C PRO A 166 5.09 15.87 14.16
N ILE A 167 6.10 16.74 14.03
CA ILE A 167 7.55 16.45 13.99
C ILE A 167 8.02 15.74 12.71
N MET A 168 7.32 14.68 12.25
CA MET A 168 7.75 13.85 11.12
C MET A 168 6.87 13.96 9.87
N GLY A 169 5.76 14.73 9.93
CA GLY A 169 4.74 14.72 8.88
C GLY A 169 5.21 15.24 7.52
N GLU A 170 5.99 16.31 7.49
CA GLU A 170 6.55 16.86 6.25
C GLU A 170 7.47 15.85 5.55
N THR A 171 8.39 15.24 6.30
CA THR A 171 9.32 14.23 5.79
C THR A 171 8.58 12.97 5.33
N LEU A 172 7.62 12.49 6.12
CA LEU A 172 6.83 11.31 5.80
C LEU A 172 5.98 11.53 4.55
N SER A 173 5.32 12.69 4.45
CA SER A 173 4.52 13.09 3.29
C SER A 173 5.38 13.25 2.03
N ALA A 174 6.54 13.92 2.13
CA ALA A 174 7.48 14.05 1.03
C ALA A 174 7.97 12.68 0.52
N TRP A 175 8.26 11.75 1.43
CA TRP A 175 8.73 10.41 1.07
C TRP A 175 7.62 9.49 0.57
N LEU A 176 6.37 9.61 1.03
CA LEU A 176 5.26 8.77 0.53
C LEU A 176 4.67 9.31 -0.78
N ILE A 177 4.42 10.61 -0.85
CA ILE A 177 3.63 11.23 -1.92
C ILE A 177 4.54 11.80 -3.02
N ASN A 178 5.68 12.41 -2.65
CA ASN A 178 6.63 13.07 -3.56
C ASN A 178 5.94 13.98 -4.59
N GLY A 179 5.40 15.09 -4.10
CA GLY A 179 4.67 16.07 -4.88
C GLY A 179 3.41 16.54 -4.17
N THR A 180 2.61 17.39 -4.84
CA THR A 180 1.35 17.91 -4.29
C THR A 180 0.15 16.96 -4.52
N ARG A 181 0.35 15.85 -5.25
CA ARG A 181 -0.69 14.88 -5.60
C ARG A 181 -0.14 13.45 -5.63
N ILE A 182 -1.01 12.48 -5.33
CA ILE A 182 -0.72 11.06 -5.47
C ILE A 182 -0.41 10.72 -6.94
N SER A 183 0.58 9.85 -7.16
CA SER A 183 1.07 9.51 -8.50
C SER A 183 1.43 8.02 -8.62
N THR A 184 1.88 7.59 -9.80
CA THR A 184 2.46 6.26 -10.01
C THR A 184 3.62 5.99 -9.06
N LEU A 185 4.41 6.99 -8.69
CA LEU A 185 5.49 6.84 -7.72
C LEU A 185 4.97 6.55 -6.31
N THR A 186 3.86 7.19 -5.92
CA THR A 186 3.18 6.88 -4.65
C THR A 186 2.72 5.42 -4.64
N LEU A 187 2.00 4.98 -5.68
CA LEU A 187 1.50 3.61 -5.80
C LEU A 187 2.63 2.57 -5.82
N SER A 188 3.71 2.82 -6.56
CA SER A 188 4.84 1.89 -6.63
C SER A 188 5.58 1.76 -5.29
N ARG A 189 5.67 2.84 -4.50
CA ARG A 189 6.18 2.79 -3.11
C ARG A 189 5.26 2.00 -2.19
N PHE A 190 3.94 2.19 -2.28
CA PHE A 190 2.96 1.39 -1.54
C PHE A 190 3.10 -0.10 -1.89
N TYR A 191 3.28 -0.43 -3.16
CA TYR A 191 3.54 -1.81 -3.61
C TYR A 191 4.86 -2.36 -3.04
N GLY A 192 5.96 -1.61 -3.12
CA GLY A 192 7.25 -2.04 -2.56
C GLY A 192 7.21 -2.25 -1.04
N LEU A 193 6.46 -1.41 -0.32
CA LEU A 193 6.20 -1.60 1.11
C LEU A 193 5.35 -2.84 1.38
N HIS A 194 4.25 -3.01 0.64
CA HIS A 194 3.27 -4.08 0.87
C HIS A 194 3.79 -5.47 0.48
N ALA A 195 4.43 -5.60 -0.69
CA ALA A 195 4.88 -6.89 -1.22
C ALA A 195 6.31 -7.24 -0.79
N GLY A 196 7.15 -6.24 -0.47
CA GLY A 196 8.56 -6.42 -0.13
C GLY A 196 8.86 -6.20 1.35
N ILE A 197 8.88 -4.93 1.76
CA ILE A 197 9.47 -4.53 3.05
C ILE A 197 8.66 -5.06 4.24
N VAL A 198 7.35 -4.83 4.29
CA VAL A 198 6.53 -5.20 5.46
C VAL A 198 6.46 -6.72 5.66
N PRO A 199 6.20 -7.55 4.62
CA PRO A 199 6.26 -9.01 4.76
C PRO A 199 7.63 -9.52 5.19
N MET A 200 8.72 -8.91 4.71
CA MET A 200 10.08 -9.26 5.15
C MET A 200 10.26 -8.96 6.65
N LEU A 201 9.84 -7.78 7.12
CA LEU A 201 9.88 -7.43 8.54
C LEU A 201 9.01 -8.36 9.40
N ILE A 202 7.86 -8.79 8.86
CA ILE A 202 7.01 -9.78 9.52
C ILE A 202 7.75 -11.11 9.69
N LEU A 203 8.32 -11.64 8.60
CA LEU A 203 9.07 -12.88 8.60
C LEU A 203 10.29 -12.82 9.54
N LEU A 204 11.06 -11.74 9.47
CA LEU A 204 12.22 -11.52 10.35
C LEU A 204 11.81 -11.45 11.81
N SER A 205 10.66 -10.84 12.13
CA SER A 205 10.15 -10.79 13.49
C SER A 205 9.77 -12.17 14.03
N VAL A 206 9.14 -13.01 13.20
CA VAL A 206 8.83 -14.40 13.55
C VAL A 206 10.12 -15.19 13.76
N ILE A 207 11.07 -15.10 12.83
CA ILE A 207 12.37 -15.80 12.93
C ILE A 207 13.14 -15.35 14.18
N ALA A 208 13.25 -14.04 14.40
CA ALA A 208 13.98 -13.50 15.54
C ALA A 208 13.34 -13.94 16.86
N ARG A 209 12.00 -13.89 16.98
CA ARG A 209 11.29 -14.37 18.17
C ARG A 209 11.57 -15.84 18.44
N GLU A 210 11.47 -16.70 17.43
CA GLU A 210 11.56 -18.16 17.60
C GLU A 210 13.00 -18.66 17.79
N PHE A 211 13.92 -18.17 16.96
CA PHE A 211 15.27 -18.73 16.88
C PHE A 211 16.31 -17.96 17.69
N ILE A 212 16.14 -16.64 17.83
CA ILE A 212 17.12 -15.78 18.54
C ILE A 212 16.70 -15.57 19.99
N PHE A 213 15.43 -15.24 20.22
CA PHE A 213 14.89 -14.91 21.55
C PHE A 213 14.08 -16.03 22.20
N GLY A 214 13.94 -17.18 21.52
CA GLY A 214 13.26 -18.37 22.03
C GLY A 214 14.08 -19.03 23.13
N LYS A 215 13.57 -19.04 24.36
CA LYS A 215 14.19 -19.76 25.48
C LYS A 215 13.78 -21.23 25.42
N ALA A 216 14.75 -22.13 25.36
CA ALA A 216 14.51 -23.53 25.69
C ALA A 216 14.25 -23.61 27.20
N GLU A 217 13.07 -24.05 27.61
CA GLU A 217 12.79 -24.32 29.02
C GLU A 217 13.45 -25.63 29.41
N ASP A 218 14.60 -25.50 30.07
CA ASP A 218 15.39 -26.59 30.61
C ASP A 218 14.72 -27.17 31.87
N GLY A 219 14.73 -28.49 32.03
CA GLY A 219 14.15 -29.18 33.19
C GLY A 219 12.67 -29.60 33.09
N ARG A 220 12.05 -29.56 31.90
CA ARG A 220 10.69 -30.12 31.68
C ARG A 220 10.76 -31.63 31.46
N ASP A 221 9.80 -32.37 32.02
CA ASP A 221 9.63 -33.80 31.77
C ASP A 221 9.45 -34.05 30.27
N HIS A 222 10.50 -34.64 29.65
CA HIS A 222 10.57 -34.85 28.21
C HIS A 222 9.40 -35.69 27.69
N ASP A 223 9.00 -36.74 28.40
CA ASP A 223 7.94 -37.64 27.94
C ASP A 223 6.58 -36.94 27.97
N LYS A 224 6.30 -36.19 29.05
CA LYS A 224 5.08 -35.37 29.14
C LYS A 224 5.06 -34.27 28.07
N MET A 225 6.19 -33.61 27.82
CA MET A 225 6.30 -32.59 26.79
C MET A 225 6.04 -33.17 25.40
N THR A 226 6.63 -34.33 25.10
CA THR A 226 6.49 -34.99 23.81
C THR A 226 5.05 -35.48 23.59
N ALA A 227 4.39 -36.00 24.63
CA ALA A 227 2.98 -36.38 24.58
C ALA A 227 2.08 -35.16 24.36
N TRP A 228 2.33 -34.08 25.11
CA TRP A 228 1.58 -32.83 24.97
C TRP A 228 1.75 -32.23 23.57
N ALA A 229 2.98 -32.19 23.06
CA ALA A 229 3.32 -31.70 21.72
C ALA A 229 2.52 -32.37 20.63
N LYS A 230 2.43 -33.71 20.66
CA LYS A 230 1.64 -34.50 19.72
C LYS A 230 0.17 -34.12 19.77
N GLN A 231 -0.40 -34.01 20.97
CA GLN A 231 -1.80 -33.60 21.12
C GLN A 231 -2.02 -32.15 20.66
N GLN A 232 -1.06 -31.26 20.93
CA GLN A 232 -1.16 -29.87 20.53
C GLN A 232 -1.05 -29.68 19.03
N PHE A 233 -0.21 -30.48 18.36
CA PHE A 233 -0.14 -30.54 16.91
C PHE A 233 -1.51 -30.91 16.30
N VAL A 234 -2.20 -31.90 16.86
CA VAL A 234 -3.55 -32.28 16.42
C VAL A 234 -4.54 -31.14 16.65
N ARG A 235 -4.53 -30.48 17.81
CA ARG A 235 -5.40 -29.32 18.08
C ARG A 235 -5.14 -28.17 17.12
N ASN A 236 -3.88 -27.89 16.83
CA ASN A 236 -3.47 -26.89 15.84
C ASN A 236 -3.97 -27.26 14.45
N ALA A 237 -3.79 -28.51 14.01
CA ALA A 237 -4.26 -28.97 12.70
C ALA A 237 -5.77 -28.85 12.55
N ILE A 238 -6.54 -29.21 13.59
CA ILE A 238 -8.00 -29.04 13.61
C ILE A 238 -8.37 -27.56 13.54
N ALA A 239 -7.78 -26.73 14.40
CA ALA A 239 -8.06 -25.29 14.45
C ALA A 239 -7.72 -24.59 13.11
N ILE A 240 -6.55 -24.89 12.55
CA ILE A 240 -6.09 -24.38 11.26
C ILE A 240 -7.02 -24.83 10.14
N GLY A 241 -7.37 -26.12 10.10
CA GLY A 241 -8.29 -26.67 9.10
C GLY A 241 -9.66 -26.00 9.15
N LEU A 242 -10.23 -25.81 10.35
CA LEU A 242 -11.51 -25.13 10.52
C LEU A 242 -11.46 -23.66 10.08
N VAL A 243 -10.41 -22.93 10.44
CA VAL A 243 -10.23 -21.53 10.02
C VAL A 243 -10.04 -21.42 8.52
N PHE A 244 -9.24 -22.32 7.91
CA PHE A 244 -9.04 -22.35 6.47
C PHE A 244 -10.34 -22.67 5.72
N LEU A 245 -11.08 -23.70 6.14
CA LEU A 245 -12.35 -24.07 5.53
C LEU A 245 -13.38 -22.95 5.66
N PHE A 246 -13.48 -22.32 6.84
CA PHE A 246 -14.34 -21.17 7.05
C PHE A 246 -13.97 -20.02 6.11
N LEU A 247 -12.70 -19.62 6.05
CA LEU A 247 -12.25 -18.54 5.17
C LEU A 247 -12.43 -18.86 3.69
N SER A 248 -12.12 -20.09 3.29
CA SER A 248 -12.29 -20.58 1.91
C SER A 248 -13.75 -20.51 1.48
N PHE A 249 -14.66 -21.00 2.34
CA PHE A 249 -16.10 -20.94 2.10
C PHE A 249 -16.58 -19.49 2.09
N PHE A 250 -16.25 -18.71 3.12
CA PHE A 250 -16.65 -17.31 3.22
C PHE A 250 -16.20 -16.48 2.01
N SER A 251 -14.96 -16.66 1.56
CA SER A 251 -14.39 -15.95 0.40
C SER A 251 -15.02 -16.34 -0.94
N ALA A 252 -15.73 -17.48 -1.02
CA ALA A 252 -16.46 -17.88 -2.22
C ALA A 252 -17.83 -17.18 -2.33
N PHE A 253 -18.41 -16.74 -1.22
CA PHE A 253 -19.74 -16.09 -1.19
C PHE A 253 -19.66 -14.58 -0.96
N TYR A 254 -18.61 -14.11 -0.28
CA TYR A 254 -18.39 -12.70 0.01
C TYR A 254 -17.12 -12.26 -0.72
N PRO A 255 -17.20 -11.77 -1.96
CA PRO A 255 -16.02 -11.33 -2.68
C PRO A 255 -15.39 -10.10 -2.01
N ALA A 256 -14.09 -9.91 -2.22
CA ALA A 256 -13.41 -8.70 -1.76
C ALA A 256 -14.05 -7.44 -2.42
N PRO A 257 -14.25 -6.35 -1.67
CA PRO A 257 -14.79 -5.12 -2.26
C PRO A 257 -13.88 -4.60 -3.37
N PHE A 258 -14.47 -4.08 -4.44
CA PHE A 258 -13.75 -3.48 -5.56
C PHE A 258 -14.62 -2.39 -6.18
N GLY A 259 -14.33 -1.15 -5.80
CA GLY A 259 -15.09 0.01 -6.26
C GLY A 259 -14.83 0.36 -7.73
N PRO A 260 -15.52 1.38 -8.27
CA PRO A 260 -15.37 1.77 -9.65
C PRO A 260 -14.02 2.45 -9.92
N GLN A 261 -13.71 2.60 -11.20
CA GLN A 261 -12.58 3.41 -11.65
C GLN A 261 -12.80 4.89 -11.29
N LEU A 262 -11.71 5.66 -11.12
CA LEU A 262 -11.78 7.06 -10.67
C LEU A 262 -12.65 7.98 -11.55
N ALA A 263 -12.82 7.65 -12.83
CA ALA A 263 -13.64 8.41 -13.76
C ALA A 263 -15.13 8.46 -13.33
N ASP A 264 -15.59 7.47 -12.56
CA ASP A 264 -17.01 7.26 -12.24
C ASP A 264 -17.31 7.51 -10.75
N THR A 265 -16.73 8.55 -10.17
CA THR A 265 -16.71 8.76 -8.69
C THR A 265 -17.72 9.73 -8.13
N ALA A 266 -18.51 10.43 -8.96
CA ALA A 266 -19.34 11.56 -8.53
C ALA A 266 -20.35 11.26 -7.41
N THR A 267 -20.79 10.01 -7.28
CA THR A 267 -21.71 9.56 -6.22
C THR A 267 -21.12 8.48 -5.31
N TYR A 268 -19.85 8.11 -5.50
CA TYR A 268 -19.24 7.03 -4.75
C TYR A 268 -18.94 7.44 -3.30
N LEU A 269 -19.37 6.61 -2.36
CA LEU A 269 -19.23 6.78 -0.93
C LEU A 269 -18.16 5.80 -0.40
N PRO A 270 -16.90 6.24 -0.27
CA PRO A 270 -15.80 5.37 0.11
C PRO A 270 -15.89 4.97 1.59
N ARG A 271 -15.62 3.68 1.86
CA ARG A 271 -15.48 3.11 3.20
C ARG A 271 -14.20 2.29 3.29
N PRO A 272 -13.34 2.48 4.30
CA PRO A 272 -12.16 1.64 4.44
C PRO A 272 -12.52 0.21 4.88
N GLY A 273 -11.52 -0.66 5.01
CA GLY A 273 -11.74 -2.01 5.54
C GLY A 273 -12.19 -1.99 7.01
N PRO A 274 -12.86 -3.06 7.51
CA PRO A 274 -13.33 -3.16 8.89
C PRO A 274 -12.26 -2.87 9.96
N GLN A 275 -11.01 -3.23 9.68
CA GLN A 275 -9.84 -2.99 10.54
C GLN A 275 -9.50 -1.50 10.72
N PHE A 276 -10.03 -0.62 9.87
CA PHE A 276 -9.80 0.83 9.90
C PHE A 276 -11.09 1.65 10.04
N LEU A 277 -12.27 1.02 10.17
CA LEU A 277 -13.53 1.74 10.34
C LEU A 277 -13.54 2.63 11.60
N TRP A 278 -12.94 2.17 12.69
CA TRP A 278 -12.79 2.97 13.90
C TRP A 278 -11.97 4.26 13.67
N LEU A 279 -10.95 4.24 12.80
CA LEU A 279 -10.19 5.43 12.43
C LEU A 279 -11.01 6.38 11.58
N PHE A 280 -11.79 5.83 10.64
CA PHE A 280 -12.70 6.60 9.82
C PHE A 280 -13.76 7.30 10.66
N GLU A 281 -14.34 6.59 11.62
CA GLU A 281 -15.34 7.14 12.53
C GLU A 281 -14.78 8.27 13.39
N MET A 282 -13.59 8.06 13.97
CA MET A 282 -12.91 9.07 14.77
C MET A 282 -12.63 10.35 13.98
N GLN A 283 -12.27 10.22 12.70
CA GLN A 283 -11.97 11.35 11.82
C GLN A 283 -13.20 12.17 11.41
N LYS A 284 -14.43 11.67 11.61
CA LYS A 284 -15.63 12.50 11.39
C LYS A 284 -15.77 13.64 12.39
N TYR A 285 -15.15 13.50 13.56
CA TYR A 285 -15.29 14.43 14.68
C TYR A 285 -14.09 15.35 14.86
N THR A 286 -12.99 15.11 14.14
CA THR A 286 -11.74 15.82 14.31
C THR A 286 -11.08 16.04 12.96
N ASP A 287 -10.55 17.24 12.74
CA ASP A 287 -9.88 17.63 11.50
C ASP A 287 -8.43 18.09 11.75
N GLY A 288 -7.63 18.08 10.69
CA GLY A 288 -6.28 18.64 10.68
C GLY A 288 -5.30 17.98 11.66
N PRO A 289 -4.40 18.75 12.30
CA PRO A 289 -3.37 18.20 13.19
C PRO A 289 -3.91 17.43 14.40
N ILE A 290 -5.07 17.80 14.93
CA ILE A 290 -5.70 17.09 16.06
C ILE A 290 -6.14 15.70 15.62
N ALA A 291 -6.74 15.58 14.44
CA ALA A 291 -7.14 14.30 13.87
C ALA A 291 -5.93 13.38 13.67
N ALA A 292 -4.83 13.91 13.11
CA ALA A 292 -3.59 13.15 12.93
C ALA A 292 -2.97 12.70 14.27
N MET A 293 -2.96 13.59 15.27
CA MET A 293 -2.44 13.27 16.59
C MET A 293 -3.29 12.20 17.30
N LEU A 294 -4.60 12.21 17.13
CA LEU A 294 -5.46 11.14 17.67
C LEU A 294 -5.28 9.85 16.87
N ALA A 295 -5.31 9.89 15.55
CA ALA A 295 -5.21 8.71 14.69
C ALA A 295 -3.89 7.95 14.88
N VAL A 296 -2.77 8.66 15.04
CA VAL A 296 -1.43 8.06 15.24
C VAL A 296 -1.09 7.93 16.72
N GLY A 297 -1.37 8.97 17.51
CA GLY A 297 -0.98 9.05 18.92
C GLY A 297 -1.83 8.16 19.83
N PHE A 298 -3.13 8.02 19.61
CA PHE A 298 -3.96 7.16 20.46
C PHE A 298 -3.54 5.68 20.40
N PRO A 299 -3.37 5.05 19.22
CA PRO A 299 -2.81 3.69 19.14
C PRO A 299 -1.38 3.62 19.67
N GLY A 300 -0.56 4.64 19.38
CA GLY A 300 0.82 4.72 19.86
C GLY A 300 0.91 4.72 21.39
N LEU A 301 0.02 5.46 22.07
CA LEU A 301 -0.07 5.50 23.53
C LEU A 301 -0.56 4.17 24.12
N ILE A 302 -1.53 3.51 23.48
CA ILE A 302 -1.98 2.18 23.92
C ILE A 302 -0.84 1.17 23.81
N ILE A 303 -0.19 1.08 22.65
CA ILE A 303 0.93 0.15 22.43
C ILE A 303 2.09 0.49 23.37
N GLY A 304 2.45 1.77 23.49
CA GLY A 304 3.51 2.24 24.39
C GLY A 304 3.22 1.92 25.85
N GLY A 305 1.97 2.12 26.30
CA GLY A 305 1.51 1.73 27.63
C GLY A 305 1.60 0.21 27.86
N LEU A 306 1.21 -0.59 26.87
CA LEU A 306 1.31 -2.06 26.93
C LEU A 306 2.77 -2.56 26.95
N ILE A 307 3.71 -1.85 26.32
CA ILE A 307 5.15 -2.13 26.40
C ILE A 307 5.72 -1.70 27.75
N ALA A 308 5.31 -0.55 28.27
CA ALA A 308 5.83 0.07 29.48
C ALA A 308 5.36 -0.63 30.77
N LEU A 309 4.09 -1.01 30.86
CA LEU A 309 3.47 -1.55 32.08
C LEU A 309 4.28 -2.71 32.71
N PRO A 310 4.73 -3.73 31.97
CA PRO A 310 5.50 -4.84 32.54
C PRO A 310 6.91 -4.45 33.02
N LEU A 311 7.43 -3.30 32.57
CA LEU A 311 8.70 -2.75 33.02
C LEU A 311 8.55 -2.03 34.37
N PHE A 312 7.48 -1.26 34.55
CA PHE A 312 7.28 -0.41 35.73
C PHE A 312 6.64 -1.13 36.94
N LEU A 313 5.72 -2.10 36.73
CA LEU A 313 4.99 -2.74 37.83
C LEU A 313 5.58 -4.10 38.26
N LYS A 314 6.90 -4.29 38.10
CA LYS A 314 7.62 -5.56 38.33
C LYS A 314 7.33 -6.24 39.68
N ASN A 315 7.02 -5.45 40.72
CA ASN A 315 6.88 -5.94 42.10
C ASN A 315 5.42 -6.16 42.56
N LYS A 316 4.42 -5.93 41.70
CA LYS A 316 2.98 -6.10 42.05
C LYS A 316 2.26 -6.98 41.03
N ALA A 317 2.58 -8.27 41.00
CA ALA A 317 2.11 -9.21 39.97
C ALA A 317 0.57 -9.29 39.81
N GLY A 318 -0.20 -9.11 40.89
CA GLY A 318 -1.68 -9.07 40.83
C GLY A 318 -2.21 -7.80 40.18
N SER A 319 -1.72 -6.63 40.62
CA SER A 319 -2.11 -5.32 40.08
C SER A 319 -1.65 -5.12 38.63
N LEU A 320 -0.48 -5.65 38.26
CA LEU A 320 0.05 -5.58 36.90
C LEU A 320 -0.86 -6.32 35.89
N ARG A 321 -1.36 -7.51 36.23
CA ARG A 321 -2.29 -8.25 35.32
C ARG A 321 -3.58 -7.49 35.09
N VAL A 322 -4.18 -6.94 36.15
CA VAL A 322 -5.42 -6.19 36.04
C VAL A 322 -5.19 -4.92 35.23
N ALA A 323 -4.09 -4.20 35.46
CA ALA A 323 -3.75 -2.99 34.71
C ALA A 323 -3.51 -3.28 33.21
N THR A 324 -2.70 -4.29 32.87
CA THR A 324 -2.45 -4.67 31.47
C THR A 324 -3.72 -5.14 30.77
N ALA A 325 -4.55 -5.95 31.45
CA ALA A 325 -5.83 -6.37 30.90
C ALA A 325 -6.80 -5.19 30.72
N ALA A 326 -6.86 -4.27 31.67
CA ALA A 326 -7.72 -3.08 31.60
C ALA A 326 -7.32 -2.18 30.44
N VAL A 327 -6.03 -1.87 30.26
CA VAL A 327 -5.56 -1.07 29.12
C VAL A 327 -5.82 -1.75 27.79
N PHE A 328 -5.54 -3.06 27.70
CA PHE A 328 -5.79 -3.83 26.48
C PHE A 328 -7.28 -3.87 26.11
N LEU A 329 -8.14 -4.23 27.06
CA LEU A 329 -9.58 -4.33 26.85
C LEU A 329 -10.23 -2.96 26.62
N ALA A 330 -9.77 -1.91 27.29
CA ALA A 330 -10.23 -0.55 27.01
C ALA A 330 -9.85 -0.10 25.59
N GLY A 331 -8.58 -0.32 25.19
CA GLY A 331 -8.11 0.05 23.84
C GLY A 331 -8.86 -0.68 22.74
N PHE A 332 -8.91 -2.02 22.80
CA PHE A 332 -9.65 -2.83 21.83
C PHE A 332 -11.16 -2.65 21.93
N GLY A 333 -11.68 -2.35 23.13
CA GLY A 333 -13.09 -2.02 23.34
C GLY A 333 -13.47 -0.71 22.66
N ILE A 334 -12.63 0.32 22.73
CA ILE A 334 -12.83 1.59 22.01
C ILE A 334 -12.80 1.35 20.49
N VAL A 335 -11.80 0.61 20.00
CA VAL A 335 -11.72 0.23 18.58
C VAL A 335 -12.99 -0.50 18.13
N GLY A 336 -13.42 -1.51 18.87
CA GLY A 336 -14.64 -2.27 18.57
C GLY A 336 -15.91 -1.43 18.63
N ALA A 337 -16.04 -0.57 19.64
CA ALA A 337 -17.18 0.33 19.81
C ALA A 337 -17.29 1.34 18.66
N LEU A 338 -16.17 1.97 18.27
CA LEU A 338 -16.15 2.92 17.15
C LEU A 338 -16.44 2.23 15.82
N THR A 339 -15.88 1.04 15.57
CA THR A 339 -16.22 0.25 14.37
C THR A 339 -17.70 -0.11 14.35
N ALA A 340 -18.26 -0.58 15.47
CA ALA A 340 -19.68 -0.94 15.56
C ALA A 340 -20.58 0.29 15.38
N PHE A 341 -20.18 1.44 15.93
CA PHE A 341 -20.90 2.70 15.80
C PHE A 341 -20.89 3.21 14.36
N ALA A 342 -19.77 3.09 13.64
CA ALA A 342 -19.67 3.40 12.22
C ALA A 342 -20.65 2.56 11.39
N ILE A 343 -20.67 1.24 11.63
CA ILE A 343 -21.59 0.31 10.95
C ILE A 343 -23.05 0.63 11.30
N TYR A 344 -23.33 0.96 12.56
CA TYR A 344 -24.67 1.35 13.00
C TYR A 344 -25.14 2.62 12.29
N GLN A 345 -24.29 3.66 12.22
CA GLN A 345 -24.60 4.90 11.51
C GLN A 345 -24.90 4.64 10.02
N ASP A 346 -24.02 3.88 9.36
CA ASP A 346 -24.16 3.55 7.94
C ASP A 346 -25.48 2.83 7.65
N LYS A 347 -25.99 2.02 8.59
CA LYS A 347 -27.30 1.35 8.48
C LYS A 347 -28.48 2.24 8.87
N SER A 348 -28.28 3.17 9.79
CA SER A 348 -29.36 4.01 10.33
C SER A 348 -29.72 5.20 9.44
N ASP A 349 -28.77 5.74 8.68
CA ASP A 349 -29.00 6.80 7.71
C ASP A 349 -29.50 6.18 6.40
N SER A 350 -30.76 6.48 6.02
CA SER A 350 -31.38 5.93 4.81
C SER A 350 -30.60 6.28 3.54
N ARG A 351 -30.08 7.51 3.45
CA ARG A 351 -29.32 7.97 2.26
C ARG A 351 -28.00 7.22 2.13
N ILE A 352 -27.30 7.00 3.25
CA ILE A 352 -26.04 6.25 3.25
C ILE A 352 -26.29 4.77 2.94
N SER A 353 -27.26 4.15 3.61
CA SER A 353 -27.55 2.73 3.41
C SER A 353 -28.04 2.42 2.00
N GLU A 354 -28.91 3.26 1.41
CA GLU A 354 -29.34 3.15 0.01
C GLU A 354 -28.16 3.29 -0.96
N GLN A 355 -27.26 4.26 -0.74
CA GLN A 355 -26.09 4.46 -1.60
C GLN A 355 -25.11 3.29 -1.50
N LEU A 356 -24.88 2.75 -0.31
CA LEU A 356 -24.02 1.57 -0.11
C LEU A 356 -24.63 0.31 -0.75
N ALA A 357 -25.95 0.12 -0.65
CA ALA A 357 -26.65 -0.98 -1.31
C ALA A 357 -26.57 -0.87 -2.84
N LYS A 358 -26.68 0.35 -3.39
CA LYS A 358 -26.47 0.60 -4.81
C LYS A 358 -25.04 0.25 -5.24
N GLN A 359 -24.04 0.69 -4.48
CA GLN A 359 -22.64 0.36 -4.77
C GLN A 359 -22.40 -1.16 -4.74
N GLU A 360 -22.97 -1.87 -3.77
CA GLU A 360 -22.87 -3.33 -3.70
C GLU A 360 -23.50 -4.01 -4.92
N PHE A 361 -24.64 -3.48 -5.40
CA PHE A 361 -25.27 -3.92 -6.63
C PHE A 361 -24.39 -3.66 -7.87
N ASP A 362 -23.86 -2.44 -8.01
CA ASP A 362 -22.99 -2.06 -9.12
C ASP A 362 -21.70 -2.93 -9.15
N GLU A 363 -21.13 -3.24 -7.97
CA GLU A 363 -19.99 -4.15 -7.84
C GLU A 363 -20.35 -5.60 -8.24
N ALA A 364 -21.56 -6.06 -7.90
CA ALA A 364 -22.04 -7.39 -8.28
C ALA A 364 -22.29 -7.49 -9.79
N GLU A 365 -22.86 -6.45 -10.41
CA GLU A 365 -23.04 -6.35 -11.85
C GLU A 365 -21.68 -6.35 -12.57
N PHE A 366 -20.71 -5.57 -12.08
CA PHE A 366 -19.34 -5.57 -12.58
C PHE A 366 -18.72 -6.98 -12.57
N ARG A 367 -18.89 -7.74 -11.48
CA ARG A 367 -18.37 -9.13 -11.39
C ARG A 367 -19.07 -10.10 -12.34
N GLY A 368 -20.30 -9.81 -12.76
CA GLY A 368 -21.02 -10.57 -13.79
C GLY A 368 -20.64 -10.20 -15.22
N SER A 369 -19.89 -9.11 -15.41
CA SER A 369 -19.49 -8.63 -16.73
C SER A 369 -18.30 -9.43 -17.31
N SER A 370 -18.12 -9.35 -18.62
CA SER A 370 -16.93 -9.90 -19.29
C SER A 370 -15.76 -8.92 -19.19
N PHE A 371 -14.55 -9.44 -19.00
CA PHE A 371 -13.35 -8.61 -19.02
C PHE A 371 -13.07 -8.10 -20.43
N GLU A 372 -13.00 -6.78 -20.59
CA GLU A 372 -12.58 -6.15 -21.85
C GLU A 372 -11.11 -5.71 -21.76
N PRO A 373 -10.20 -6.29 -22.55
CA PRO A 373 -8.80 -5.94 -22.50
C PRO A 373 -8.55 -4.54 -23.06
N GLN A 374 -7.77 -3.73 -22.34
CA GLN A 374 -7.26 -2.48 -22.89
C GLN A 374 -6.15 -2.78 -23.91
N ILE A 375 -6.52 -2.94 -25.17
CA ILE A 375 -5.57 -3.15 -26.27
C ILE A 375 -4.96 -1.80 -26.64
N GLN A 376 -3.71 -1.59 -26.26
CA GLN A 376 -2.92 -0.50 -26.84
C GLN A 376 -2.48 -0.94 -28.23
N HIS A 377 -3.05 -0.34 -29.28
CA HIS A 377 -2.56 -0.54 -30.64
C HIS A 377 -1.16 0.06 -30.75
N VAL A 378 -0.15 -0.77 -30.52
CA VAL A 378 1.23 -0.44 -30.88
C VAL A 378 1.32 -0.61 -32.40
N GLU A 379 1.33 0.50 -33.11
CA GLU A 379 1.59 0.51 -34.54
C GLU A 379 2.90 -0.25 -34.80
N PRO A 380 2.93 -1.23 -35.72
CA PRO A 380 4.16 -1.96 -35.98
C PRO A 380 5.24 -0.96 -36.38
N ALA A 381 6.41 -1.07 -35.74
CA ALA A 381 7.59 -0.34 -36.20
C ALA A 381 7.77 -0.61 -37.71
N PRO A 382 7.96 0.42 -38.54
CA PRO A 382 8.02 0.24 -39.99
C PRO A 382 9.09 -0.79 -40.33
N ALA A 383 8.66 -1.86 -41.02
CA ALA A 383 9.53 -2.95 -41.38
C ALA A 383 10.52 -2.49 -42.46
N LYS A 384 11.82 -2.64 -42.19
CA LYS A 384 12.96 -2.49 -43.10
C LYS A 384 13.12 -1.12 -43.77
N LEU A 385 14.17 -0.42 -43.37
CA LEU A 385 14.91 0.47 -44.27
C LEU A 385 15.63 -0.41 -45.31
N GLU A 386 15.02 -0.59 -46.49
CA GLU A 386 15.77 -1.04 -47.68
C GLU A 386 16.43 0.19 -48.36
N PRO A 387 17.69 0.09 -48.81
CA PRO A 387 18.35 1.20 -49.46
C PRO A 387 17.93 1.25 -50.93
N SER A 388 16.97 2.11 -51.27
CA SER A 388 16.68 2.41 -52.67
C SER A 388 17.66 3.46 -53.19
N SER A 389 18.64 2.98 -53.95
CA SER A 389 19.38 3.77 -54.93
C SER A 389 18.45 4.21 -56.05
N GLU A 390 18.23 5.51 -56.20
CA GLU A 390 18.27 6.22 -57.49
C GLU A 390 17.95 7.71 -57.30
N SER A 391 18.93 8.50 -57.68
CA SER A 391 18.86 9.95 -57.81
C SER A 391 18.14 10.33 -59.10
N SER A 392 17.08 11.11 -59.01
CA SER A 392 16.73 12.09 -60.04
C SER A 392 15.74 13.10 -59.51
N ASP A 393 16.23 14.33 -59.34
CA ASP A 393 15.54 15.59 -59.59
C ASP A 393 14.03 15.62 -59.31
N VAL A 394 13.69 15.81 -58.03
CA VAL A 394 12.53 16.61 -57.71
C VAL A 394 13.08 17.94 -57.22
N SER A 395 12.86 18.95 -58.05
CA SER A 395 12.90 20.37 -57.72
C SER A 395 12.40 20.52 -56.30
N ILE A 396 13.32 20.79 -55.37
CA ILE A 396 12.95 21.30 -54.06
C ILE A 396 12.33 22.65 -54.38
N GLN A 397 11.01 22.65 -54.58
CA GLN A 397 10.21 23.77 -54.13
C GLN A 397 10.67 23.95 -52.70
N ALA A 398 11.50 24.97 -52.51
CA ALA A 398 11.72 25.56 -51.22
C ALA A 398 10.31 25.84 -50.72
N VAL A 399 9.77 24.90 -49.94
CA VAL A 399 8.81 25.24 -48.92
C VAL A 399 9.64 26.17 -48.07
N SER A 400 9.46 27.45 -48.34
CA SER A 400 9.83 28.54 -47.48
C SER A 400 9.58 28.02 -46.08
N PHE A 401 10.65 27.80 -45.31
CA PHE A 401 10.48 27.85 -43.87
C PHE A 401 10.05 29.29 -43.64
N GLU A 402 8.73 29.48 -43.65
CA GLU A 402 8.09 30.63 -43.07
C GLU A 402 8.81 30.85 -41.74
N SER A 403 9.34 32.06 -41.61
CA SER A 403 10.03 32.67 -40.48
C SER A 403 9.88 31.97 -39.11
N PRO A 404 10.86 32.11 -38.19
CA PRO A 404 10.68 31.66 -36.79
C PRO A 404 9.27 32.06 -36.33
N PRO A 405 8.50 31.15 -35.70
CA PRO A 405 7.05 31.28 -35.61
C PRO A 405 6.75 32.66 -35.05
N SER A 406 6.20 33.52 -35.92
CA SER A 406 6.05 34.94 -35.62
C SER A 406 5.25 35.05 -34.34
N VAL A 407 5.79 35.75 -33.35
CA VAL A 407 5.16 35.95 -32.05
C VAL A 407 3.71 36.38 -32.28
N PRO A 408 2.69 35.63 -31.80
CA PRO A 408 1.30 36.01 -32.00
C PRO A 408 1.06 37.45 -31.54
N ALA A 409 0.38 38.26 -32.33
CA ALA A 409 0.13 39.66 -31.97
C ALA A 409 -0.55 39.79 -30.59
N SER A 410 -1.46 38.86 -30.28
CA SER A 410 -2.10 38.73 -28.97
C SER A 410 -1.12 38.45 -27.84
N TYR A 411 -0.06 37.66 -28.06
CA TYR A 411 1.02 37.45 -27.09
C TYR A 411 1.86 38.71 -26.91
N ALA A 412 2.29 39.34 -28.01
CA ALA A 412 3.12 40.53 -27.98
C ALA A 412 2.45 41.68 -27.21
N THR A 413 1.14 41.83 -27.35
CA THR A 413 0.37 42.87 -26.65
C THR A 413 0.10 42.53 -25.19
N ASN A 414 -0.19 41.26 -24.86
CA ASN A 414 -0.78 40.90 -23.56
C ASN A 414 0.18 40.18 -22.60
N CYS A 415 1.20 39.48 -23.13
CA CYS A 415 2.01 38.54 -22.36
C CYS A 415 3.49 38.94 -22.31
N ALA A 416 4.01 39.56 -23.38
CA ALA A 416 5.43 39.88 -23.52
C ALA A 416 5.99 40.79 -22.42
N LYS A 417 5.17 41.65 -21.82
CA LYS A 417 5.58 42.54 -20.72
C LYS A 417 6.03 41.80 -19.46
N CYS A 418 5.46 40.61 -19.22
CA CYS A 418 5.81 39.76 -18.08
C CYS A 418 6.77 38.64 -18.49
N HIS A 419 6.55 38.02 -19.65
CA HIS A 419 7.26 36.82 -20.07
C HIS A 419 8.39 37.05 -21.07
N GLY A 420 8.71 38.31 -21.41
CA GLY A 420 9.71 38.62 -22.43
C GLY A 420 9.16 38.55 -23.85
N ALA A 421 9.85 39.19 -24.79
CA ALA A 421 9.38 39.32 -26.18
C ALA A 421 9.28 37.97 -26.89
N ASN A 422 10.15 37.03 -26.52
CA ASN A 422 10.24 35.69 -27.10
C ASN A 422 10.05 34.59 -26.03
N GLY A 423 9.49 34.91 -24.87
CA GLY A 423 9.26 33.94 -23.80
C GLY A 423 10.46 33.70 -22.89
N GLU A 424 11.53 34.51 -22.98
CA GLU A 424 12.74 34.39 -22.16
C GLU A 424 12.55 34.68 -20.65
N GLY A 425 11.37 35.16 -20.25
CA GLY A 425 11.07 35.51 -18.86
C GLY A 425 11.73 36.82 -18.40
N THR A 426 11.50 37.19 -17.14
CA THR A 426 12.14 38.35 -16.52
C THR A 426 12.59 38.00 -15.11
N LYS A 427 13.37 38.87 -14.44
CA LYS A 427 13.81 38.63 -13.04
C LYS A 427 12.67 38.38 -12.05
N LYS A 428 11.42 38.77 -12.37
CA LYS A 428 10.24 38.66 -11.50
C LYS A 428 9.20 37.65 -12.00
N PHE A 429 9.27 37.23 -13.27
CA PHE A 429 8.25 36.39 -13.91
C PHE A 429 8.90 35.26 -14.70
N PRO A 430 8.31 34.06 -14.71
CA PRO A 430 8.98 32.87 -15.23
C PRO A 430 9.19 32.91 -16.75
N GLU A 431 10.25 32.22 -17.21
CA GLU A 431 10.51 31.94 -18.61
C GLU A 431 9.52 30.89 -19.16
N LEU A 432 9.17 31.03 -20.44
CA LEU A 432 8.29 30.13 -21.19
C LEU A 432 9.05 29.18 -22.12
N VAL A 433 10.33 29.45 -22.38
CA VAL A 433 11.20 28.60 -23.20
C VAL A 433 11.45 27.26 -22.50
N GLY A 434 11.28 26.15 -23.22
CA GLY A 434 11.50 24.81 -22.69
C GLY A 434 10.49 24.33 -21.64
N LEU A 435 9.34 25.01 -21.48
CA LEU A 435 8.31 24.63 -20.50
C LEU A 435 7.77 23.20 -20.67
N THR A 436 7.80 22.63 -21.88
CA THR A 436 7.34 21.25 -22.09
C THR A 436 8.44 20.19 -21.88
N THR A 437 9.66 20.60 -21.52
CA THR A 437 10.83 19.70 -21.36
C THR A 437 11.28 19.52 -19.92
N ARG A 438 10.71 20.28 -18.97
CA ARG A 438 10.93 20.04 -17.54
C ARG A 438 10.07 18.85 -17.13
N GLU A 439 10.70 17.73 -16.76
CA GLU A 439 10.03 16.48 -16.33
C GLU A 439 9.00 16.69 -15.20
N GLU A 440 9.11 17.76 -14.42
CA GLU A 440 8.18 18.14 -13.34
C GLU A 440 6.93 18.92 -13.81
N ASP A 441 6.92 19.44 -15.04
CA ASP A 441 5.93 20.40 -15.55
C ASP A 441 5.41 19.96 -16.93
N GLN A 442 4.90 18.73 -17.08
CA GLN A 442 4.16 18.33 -18.29
C GLN A 442 2.85 19.14 -18.44
N LEU A 443 2.97 20.42 -18.78
CA LEU A 443 1.87 21.32 -19.07
C LEU A 443 1.29 20.92 -20.42
N THR A 444 0.21 20.14 -20.38
CA THR A 444 -0.56 19.80 -21.58
C THR A 444 -1.16 21.08 -22.20
N PRO A 445 -1.48 21.09 -23.50
CA PRO A 445 -2.10 22.25 -24.16
C PRO A 445 -3.35 22.75 -23.42
N GLU A 446 -4.12 21.83 -22.84
CA GLU A 446 -5.33 22.09 -22.08
C GLU A 446 -5.00 22.81 -20.76
N LEU A 447 -3.91 22.44 -20.09
CA LEU A 447 -3.46 23.10 -18.87
C LEU A 447 -2.92 24.51 -19.15
N ILE A 448 -2.19 24.71 -20.26
CA ILE A 448 -1.75 26.05 -20.69
C ILE A 448 -2.97 26.94 -20.97
N LEU A 449 -3.99 26.41 -21.68
CA LEU A 449 -5.25 27.10 -21.90
C LEU A 449 -5.98 27.42 -20.58
N GLN A 450 -5.98 26.48 -19.63
CA GLN A 450 -6.59 26.70 -18.31
C GLN A 450 -5.87 27.81 -17.53
N ILE A 451 -4.55 27.87 -17.58
CA ILE A 451 -3.75 28.93 -16.95
C ILE A 451 -4.04 30.30 -17.59
N ILE A 452 -4.15 30.37 -18.92
CA ILE A 452 -4.49 31.61 -19.63
C ILE A 452 -5.90 32.08 -19.24
N ASN A 453 -6.86 31.15 -19.14
CA ASN A 453 -8.23 31.46 -18.80
C ASN A 453 -8.40 31.90 -17.34
N ASP A 454 -7.82 31.15 -16.39
CA ASP A 454 -7.94 31.43 -14.97
C ASP A 454 -6.72 30.92 -14.20
N PRO A 455 -5.68 31.76 -14.06
CA PRO A 455 -4.42 31.34 -13.44
C PRO A 455 -4.55 31.06 -11.94
N LYS A 456 -5.61 31.58 -11.27
CA LYS A 456 -5.89 31.29 -9.85
C LYS A 456 -6.52 29.92 -9.66
N SER A 457 -7.23 29.39 -10.66
CA SER A 457 -7.87 28.06 -10.60
C SER A 457 -6.87 26.90 -10.51
N VAL A 458 -5.60 27.13 -10.85
CA VAL A 458 -4.52 26.12 -10.84
C VAL A 458 -3.70 26.18 -9.54
N GLY A 459 -4.15 26.91 -8.52
CA GLY A 459 -3.55 26.90 -7.18
C GLY A 459 -2.18 27.58 -7.05
N ARG A 460 -1.72 28.29 -8.09
CA ARG A 460 -0.50 29.13 -8.03
C ARG A 460 -0.86 30.51 -7.48
N SER A 461 -0.20 30.98 -6.42
CA SER A 461 -0.30 32.37 -5.94
C SER A 461 0.37 33.33 -6.94
N THR A 462 -0.30 33.60 -8.05
CA THR A 462 0.27 34.33 -9.20
C THR A 462 -0.31 35.75 -9.34
N GLN A 463 0.53 36.66 -9.82
CA GLN A 463 0.15 38.03 -10.20
C GLN A 463 -0.37 38.11 -11.65
N MET A 464 -0.44 36.98 -12.35
CA MET A 464 -0.94 36.89 -13.73
C MET A 464 -2.45 37.20 -13.78
N PRO A 465 -2.90 38.13 -14.63
CA PRO A 465 -4.33 38.40 -14.83
C PRO A 465 -5.01 37.30 -15.64
N ALA A 466 -6.31 37.13 -15.45
CA ALA A 466 -7.13 36.18 -16.23
C ALA A 466 -7.48 36.76 -17.61
N TYR A 467 -7.41 35.93 -18.66
CA TYR A 467 -7.72 36.31 -20.03
C TYR A 467 -8.97 35.61 -20.62
N ARG A 468 -9.75 34.88 -19.80
CA ARG A 468 -10.98 34.17 -20.22
C ARG A 468 -11.90 35.00 -21.14
N ASN A 469 -12.10 36.28 -20.80
CA ASN A 469 -12.99 37.19 -21.52
C ASN A 469 -12.24 38.30 -22.29
N LYS A 470 -10.90 38.21 -22.40
CA LYS A 470 -10.04 39.25 -22.99
C LYS A 470 -9.37 38.82 -24.30
N LEU A 471 -9.36 37.51 -24.57
CA LEU A 471 -8.83 36.91 -25.79
C LEU A 471 -9.89 35.97 -26.36
N SER A 472 -10.03 35.92 -27.68
CA SER A 472 -10.85 34.93 -28.38
C SER A 472 -10.26 33.52 -28.22
N GLU A 473 -11.08 32.49 -28.44
CA GLU A 473 -10.60 31.09 -28.40
C GLU A 473 -9.48 30.84 -29.42
N LEU A 474 -9.57 31.46 -30.61
CA LEU A 474 -8.54 31.35 -31.65
C LEU A 474 -7.21 31.97 -31.20
N GLU A 475 -7.24 33.15 -30.60
CA GLU A 475 -6.02 33.82 -30.09
C GLU A 475 -5.37 33.02 -28.95
N LYS A 476 -6.18 32.43 -28.07
CA LYS A 476 -5.67 31.56 -26.98
C LYS A 476 -4.99 30.31 -27.54
N GLN A 477 -5.58 29.68 -28.56
CA GLN A 477 -4.98 28.51 -29.22
C GLN A 477 -3.68 28.86 -29.95
N GLN A 478 -3.60 30.02 -30.60
CA GLN A 478 -2.39 30.51 -31.25
C GLN A 478 -1.24 30.77 -30.25
N ILE A 479 -1.57 31.29 -29.07
CA ILE A 479 -0.57 31.49 -28.00
C ILE A 479 -0.06 30.13 -27.50
N VAL A 480 -0.96 29.16 -27.29
CA VAL A 480 -0.58 27.81 -26.80
C VAL A 480 0.27 27.07 -27.81
N SER A 481 -0.08 27.12 -29.11
CA SER A 481 0.73 26.48 -30.16
C SER A 481 2.11 27.12 -30.28
N TRP A 482 2.18 28.46 -30.17
CA TRP A 482 3.45 29.18 -30.18
C TRP A 482 4.33 28.84 -28.98
N ILE A 483 3.80 28.85 -27.75
CA ILE A 483 4.57 28.47 -26.54
C ILE A 483 5.17 27.06 -26.69
N ARG A 484 4.41 26.11 -27.25
CA ARG A 484 4.90 24.76 -27.49
C ARG A 484 6.03 24.71 -28.52
N SER A 485 6.01 25.58 -29.52
CA SER A 485 7.08 25.70 -30.51
C SER A 485 8.40 26.21 -29.93
N LEU A 486 8.39 26.83 -28.74
CA LEU A 486 9.59 27.29 -28.03
C LEU A 486 10.35 26.16 -27.29
N SER A 487 9.92 24.91 -27.46
CA SER A 487 10.55 23.76 -26.82
C SER A 487 11.59 23.13 -27.76
N PRO A 488 12.80 22.80 -27.27
CA PRO A 488 13.83 22.19 -28.12
C PRO A 488 13.37 20.81 -28.60
N GLN A 489 13.41 20.59 -29.91
CA GLN A 489 13.12 19.30 -30.54
C GLN A 489 14.13 18.24 -30.07
N PRO A 490 13.71 16.98 -29.82
CA PRO A 490 14.61 15.91 -29.40
C PRO A 490 15.44 15.42 -30.59
N ASN A 491 16.44 16.21 -30.98
CA ASN A 491 17.62 15.80 -31.76
C ASN A 491 18.58 16.99 -31.87
N SER A 492 19.36 17.22 -30.82
CA SER A 492 20.70 17.78 -30.96
C SER A 492 21.58 17.16 -29.88
N GLU A 493 22.42 16.23 -30.29
CA GLU A 493 23.52 15.72 -29.48
C GLU A 493 24.34 16.90 -28.93
N LYS A 494 24.35 17.06 -27.60
CA LYS A 494 25.36 17.88 -26.94
C LYS A 494 26.69 17.13 -26.99
N GLN A 495 27.54 17.50 -27.94
CA GLN A 495 28.98 17.27 -27.85
C GLN A 495 29.50 17.86 -26.53
N SER A 496 30.04 17.02 -25.65
CA SER A 496 30.73 17.46 -24.43
C SER A 496 32.01 18.22 -24.78
N PRO A 497 32.30 19.38 -24.14
CA PRO A 497 33.58 20.04 -24.31
C PRO A 497 34.67 19.31 -23.50
N VAL A 498 35.72 18.98 -24.23
CA VAL A 498 37.01 18.43 -23.80
C VAL A 498 37.59 19.21 -22.61
N GLN A 499 38.00 18.47 -21.57
CA GLN A 499 38.83 18.98 -20.48
C GLN A 499 40.19 19.44 -21.03
N THR A 500 40.47 20.74 -20.97
CA THR A 500 41.81 21.28 -21.16
C THR A 500 42.56 21.23 -19.83
N ALA A 501 43.58 20.38 -19.78
CA ALA A 501 44.56 20.34 -18.71
C ALA A 501 45.34 21.66 -18.66
N ARG A 502 45.37 22.27 -17.47
CA ARG A 502 46.15 23.47 -17.14
C ARG A 502 47.61 23.05 -16.92
N VAL A 503 48.49 23.49 -17.81
CA VAL A 503 49.94 23.43 -17.65
C VAL A 503 50.37 24.62 -16.78
N GLU A 504 51.00 24.33 -15.65
CA GLU A 504 51.78 25.29 -14.86
C GLU A 504 52.93 25.87 -15.70
N LYS A 505 53.04 27.19 -15.70
CA LYS A 505 54.30 27.89 -15.93
C LYS A 505 54.40 29.04 -14.93
N GLU A 506 55.54 29.01 -14.24
CA GLU A 506 56.20 30.01 -13.38
C GLU A 506 55.67 30.21 -11.96
#